data_AF-A0ABD3IH07-F1
#
_entry.id   AF-A0ABD3IH07-F1
#
_cell.length_a   1.000
_cell.length_b   1.000
_cell.length_c   1.000
_cell.angle_alpha   90.00
_cell.angle_beta   90.00
_cell.angle_gamma   90.00
#
_symmetry.space_group_name_H-M   'P 1'
#
loop_
_entity.id
_entity.type
_entity.pdbx_description
1 polymer ?
#
loop_
_entity_poly.entity_id
_entity_poly.type
_entity_poly.pdbx_seq_one_letter_code
_entity_poly.pdbx_strand_id
1 'polypeptide(L)'
;MVPPSQYGIKYAGHIISSHFGDLVAKVCECLLRRGPLTHQNIVRFTEMSASQVKNCLLVLIQQNCVQAFSVEHPGGVGDTSRRSTEYLALFDNIIHRMRFPKFVAVVSQELDKECVELFQGLLQHGRLSLEKMIDRAKSGQEDSTAQDATREALSKLANARFVEHCPNPEPHLSPPSEEAPARKRTKSSKMVAEPETIEERVLAAATPMEAKRFLIIFDTTTEEDGQKTGDSFLGVGEKRKSDALESNKELGSDGEQVLWRVNVQEFMHRFRHKACVENVRERLDGGAAVALSAMLEISKSMEKKVKTDNSVPLSINTIYEEVMKGEAGRAMTLDHLRASLVMLGCEKGVDESYKIDLKNIIEQAQNEEVESIVLKRYGQEAYRIFRLLSKANRLLETGKISDTAFVDKKDISKILFRLWKDQFLHMEKIVVTGPRQTQFLLWKVDKTTLWPHVLDEMYHAVLNLNLRVAYELEKENELLNLPIEKRSGPLEKRYNRLRTVRLLLESSLMKLDDAIMLFHDF
;
A
#
# COMPACT_ATOMS: atom_id res chain seq x y z
N MET A 1 3.79 2.95 -11.90
CA MET A 1 2.62 3.35 -11.05
C MET A 1 1.82 4.50 -11.69
N VAL A 2 0.49 4.53 -11.55
CA VAL A 2 -0.39 5.60 -12.07
C VAL A 2 -0.35 6.81 -11.11
N PRO A 3 -0.20 8.06 -11.60
CA PRO A 3 -0.23 9.23 -10.73
C PRO A 3 -1.56 9.32 -9.96
N PRO A 4 -1.54 9.84 -8.72
CA PRO A 4 -2.75 9.90 -7.91
C PRO A 4 -3.83 10.75 -8.58
N SER A 5 -5.06 10.26 -8.54
CA SER A 5 -6.22 10.94 -9.11
C SER A 5 -6.56 12.23 -8.35
N GLN A 6 -7.45 13.06 -8.90
CA GLN A 6 -7.76 14.36 -8.31
C GLN A 6 -8.31 14.25 -6.88
N TYR A 7 -9.24 13.34 -6.62
CA TYR A 7 -9.75 13.13 -5.27
C TYR A 7 -8.78 12.32 -4.41
N GLY A 8 -7.94 11.47 -5.01
CA GLY A 8 -6.81 10.84 -4.32
C GLY A 8 -5.90 11.90 -3.68
N ILE A 9 -5.47 12.91 -4.44
CA ILE A 9 -4.63 13.99 -3.93
C ILE A 9 -5.33 14.78 -2.81
N LYS A 10 -6.62 15.11 -2.98
CA LYS A 10 -7.39 15.82 -1.94
C LYS A 10 -7.54 14.99 -0.66
N TYR A 11 -7.74 13.68 -0.80
CA TYR A 11 -7.83 12.76 0.32
C TYR A 11 -6.51 12.67 1.07
N ALA A 12 -5.39 12.48 0.36
CA ALA A 12 -4.05 12.51 0.95
C ALA A 12 -3.76 13.85 1.66
N GLY A 13 -4.11 14.98 1.03
CA GLY A 13 -4.02 16.31 1.63
C GLY A 13 -4.80 16.43 2.93
N HIS A 14 -6.04 15.91 2.97
CA HIS A 14 -6.87 15.90 4.18
C HIS A 14 -6.26 15.05 5.31
N ILE A 15 -5.71 13.87 5.01
CA ILE A 15 -5.00 13.04 6.00
C ILE A 15 -3.84 13.81 6.62
N ILE A 16 -3.04 14.48 5.79
CA ILE A 16 -1.88 15.26 6.25
C ILE A 16 -2.33 16.49 7.05
N SER A 17 -3.37 17.20 6.61
CA SER A 17 -3.93 18.34 7.34
C SER A 17 -4.43 17.91 8.72
N SER A 18 -5.19 16.81 8.81
CA SER A 18 -5.73 16.31 10.07
C SER A 18 -4.66 15.87 11.07
N HIS A 19 -3.51 15.39 10.61
CA HIS A 19 -2.43 14.89 11.49
C HIS A 19 -1.36 15.93 11.79
N PHE A 20 -1.05 16.83 10.84
CA PHE A 20 0.14 17.68 10.89
C PHE A 20 -0.15 19.16 10.59
N GLY A 21 -1.40 19.50 10.28
CA GLY A 21 -1.84 20.87 9.99
C GLY A 21 -1.70 21.31 8.53
N ASP A 22 -2.38 22.41 8.21
CA ASP A 22 -2.60 22.85 6.83
C ASP A 22 -1.33 23.29 6.09
N LEU A 23 -0.34 23.83 6.81
CA LEU A 23 0.95 24.21 6.21
C LEU A 23 1.68 22.98 5.65
N VAL A 24 1.67 21.87 6.39
CA VAL A 24 2.30 20.61 5.96
C VAL A 24 1.51 20.00 4.80
N ALA A 25 0.17 20.06 4.87
CA ALA A 25 -0.70 19.61 3.79
C ALA A 25 -0.47 20.39 2.48
N LYS A 26 -0.30 21.71 2.55
CA LYS A 26 -0.01 22.56 1.37
C LYS A 26 1.26 22.13 0.65
N VAL A 27 2.33 21.83 1.39
CA VAL A 27 3.59 21.33 0.82
C VAL A 27 3.39 19.92 0.23
N CYS A 28 2.70 19.03 0.94
CA CYS A 28 2.40 17.68 0.46
C CYS A 28 1.60 17.69 -0.85
N GLU A 29 0.51 18.48 -0.92
CA GLU A 29 -0.29 18.60 -2.13
C GLU A 29 0.47 19.21 -3.30
N CYS A 30 1.39 20.15 -3.03
CA CYS A 30 2.27 20.71 -4.05
C CYS A 30 3.12 19.62 -4.71
N LEU A 31 3.75 18.77 -3.90
CA LEU A 31 4.53 17.62 -4.36
C LEU A 31 3.67 16.58 -5.10
N LEU A 32 2.50 16.23 -4.57
CA LEU A 32 1.61 15.25 -5.22
C LEU A 32 1.09 15.73 -6.59
N ARG A 33 0.84 17.03 -6.77
CA ARG A 33 0.35 17.58 -8.04
C ARG A 33 1.45 17.81 -9.07
N ARG A 34 2.67 18.13 -8.62
CA ARG A 34 3.77 18.59 -9.50
C ARG A 34 4.87 17.55 -9.68
N GLY A 35 4.87 16.48 -8.89
CA GLY A 35 5.94 15.50 -8.85
C GLY A 35 7.13 15.95 -7.99
N PRO A 36 8.32 15.36 -8.21
CA PRO A 36 9.53 15.73 -7.50
C PRO A 36 9.91 17.20 -7.67
N LEU A 37 10.25 17.88 -6.57
CA LEU A 37 10.64 19.29 -6.59
C LEU A 37 11.83 19.57 -5.67
N THR A 38 12.66 20.53 -6.05
CA THR A 38 13.68 21.10 -5.17
C THR A 38 13.06 21.99 -4.09
N HIS A 39 13.78 22.21 -2.99
CA HIS A 39 13.34 23.12 -1.91
C HIS A 39 12.94 24.51 -2.44
N GLN A 40 13.72 25.08 -3.34
CA GLN A 40 13.46 26.41 -3.94
C GLN A 40 12.16 26.43 -4.75
N ASN A 41 11.88 25.38 -5.51
CA ASN A 41 10.65 25.28 -6.28
C ASN A 41 9.43 25.12 -5.37
N ILE A 42 9.56 24.36 -4.27
CA ILE A 42 8.49 24.23 -3.28
C ILE A 42 8.17 25.59 -2.65
N VAL A 43 9.19 26.36 -2.23
CA VAL A 43 9.03 27.74 -1.73
C VAL A 43 8.26 28.60 -2.73
N ARG A 44 8.68 28.58 -4.00
CA ARG A 44 8.04 29.36 -5.06
C ARG A 44 6.58 28.97 -5.30
N PHE A 45 6.28 27.68 -5.36
CA PHE A 45 4.92 27.20 -5.69
C PHE A 45 3.96 27.25 -4.51
N THR A 46 4.47 27.19 -3.28
CA THR A 46 3.63 27.27 -2.07
C THR A 46 3.51 28.69 -1.53
N GLU A 47 4.33 29.63 -2.01
CA GLU A 47 4.40 31.00 -1.51
C GLU A 47 4.65 31.08 0.01
N MET A 48 5.37 30.09 0.53
CA MET A 48 5.74 29.97 1.95
C MET A 48 7.20 30.39 2.15
N SER A 49 7.58 30.72 3.39
CA SER A 49 8.99 31.03 3.67
C SER A 49 9.87 29.78 3.55
N ALA A 50 11.14 29.97 3.23
CA ALA A 50 12.14 28.89 3.18
C ALA A 50 12.21 28.08 4.48
N SER A 51 12.05 28.73 5.63
CA SER A 51 12.03 28.09 6.95
C SER A 51 10.77 27.27 7.18
N GLN A 52 9.60 27.77 6.79
CA GLN A 52 8.34 27.03 6.87
C GLN A 52 8.40 25.77 6.02
N VAL A 53 8.84 25.88 4.75
CA VAL A 53 8.98 24.72 3.85
C VAL A 53 9.96 23.70 4.43
N LYS A 54 11.09 24.13 4.97
CA LYS A 54 12.06 23.24 5.63
C LYS A 54 11.40 22.48 6.79
N ASN A 55 10.67 23.15 7.65
CA ASN A 55 9.99 22.51 8.79
C ASN A 55 8.90 21.53 8.33
N CYS A 56 8.11 21.87 7.30
CA CYS A 56 7.11 20.97 6.73
C CYS A 56 7.75 19.71 6.12
N LEU A 57 8.86 19.87 5.38
CA LEU A 57 9.60 18.73 4.82
C LEU A 57 10.18 17.84 5.91
N LEU A 58 10.72 18.40 7.00
CA LEU A 58 11.19 17.62 8.13
C LEU A 58 10.08 16.74 8.73
N VAL A 59 8.88 17.28 8.92
CA VAL A 59 7.72 16.52 9.41
C VAL A 59 7.33 15.41 8.44
N LEU A 60 7.24 15.70 7.14
CA LEU A 60 6.84 14.73 6.13
C LEU A 60 7.86 13.60 5.97
N ILE A 61 9.16 13.91 6.01
CA ILE A 61 10.25 12.91 5.95
C ILE A 61 10.23 12.04 7.23
N GLN A 62 10.11 12.68 8.40
CA GLN A 62 10.02 11.98 9.69
C GLN A 62 8.86 10.98 9.72
N GLN A 63 7.76 11.29 9.05
CA GLN A 63 6.55 10.47 9.00
C GLN A 63 6.49 9.56 7.76
N ASN A 64 7.61 9.37 7.05
CA ASN A 64 7.74 8.54 5.85
C ASN A 64 6.80 8.93 4.69
N CYS A 65 6.29 10.16 4.67
CA CYS A 65 5.39 10.67 3.64
C CYS A 65 6.15 11.30 2.46
N VAL A 66 7.42 11.67 2.65
CA VAL A 66 8.30 12.23 1.61
C VAL A 66 9.66 11.54 1.64
N GLN A 67 10.21 11.26 0.47
CA GLN A 67 11.57 10.78 0.26
C GLN A 67 12.39 11.85 -0.46
N ALA A 68 13.51 12.26 0.13
CA ALA A 68 14.50 13.09 -0.54
C ALA A 68 15.42 12.20 -1.38
N PHE A 69 15.97 12.72 -2.48
CA PHE A 69 16.97 12.04 -3.30
C PHE A 69 17.84 13.06 -4.04
N SER A 70 19.09 12.70 -4.33
CA SER A 70 19.98 13.56 -5.11
C SER A 70 19.97 13.18 -6.57
N VAL A 71 19.73 14.15 -7.45
CA VAL A 71 19.84 14.01 -8.91
C VAL A 71 21.09 14.72 -9.40
N GLU A 72 21.85 14.08 -10.27
CA GLU A 72 22.89 14.75 -11.04
C GLU A 72 22.30 15.34 -12.33
N HIS A 73 22.46 16.65 -12.48
CA HIS A 73 22.18 17.31 -13.76
C HIS A 73 23.46 17.38 -14.58
N PRO A 74 23.43 16.96 -15.86
CA PRO A 74 24.58 17.14 -16.73
C PRO A 74 24.89 18.64 -16.84
N GLY A 75 26.13 19.01 -16.52
CA GLY A 75 26.61 20.37 -16.68
C GLY A 75 26.61 20.79 -18.15
N GLY A 76 26.58 22.10 -18.40
CA GLY A 76 26.90 22.63 -19.72
C GLY A 76 28.34 22.29 -20.12
N VAL A 77 28.69 22.46 -21.40
CA VAL A 77 30.06 22.21 -21.89
C VAL A 77 31.05 23.07 -21.10
N GLY A 78 31.83 22.45 -20.22
CA GLY A 78 32.83 23.09 -19.36
C GLY A 78 32.42 23.31 -17.89
N ASP A 79 31.20 22.94 -17.49
CA ASP A 79 30.71 23.06 -16.10
C ASP A 79 30.68 21.70 -15.39
N THR A 80 30.99 21.66 -14.10
CA THR A 80 30.92 20.42 -13.31
C THR A 80 29.47 19.99 -13.10
N SER A 81 29.21 18.67 -13.11
CA SER A 81 27.87 18.12 -12.85
C SER A 81 27.31 18.67 -11.54
N ARG A 82 26.14 19.32 -11.60
CA ARG A 82 25.51 19.92 -10.41
C ARG A 82 24.54 18.91 -9.79
N ARG A 83 24.79 18.54 -8.53
CA ARG A 83 23.85 17.77 -7.72
C ARG A 83 22.77 18.68 -7.17
N SER A 84 21.51 18.24 -7.28
CA SER A 84 20.39 18.89 -6.61
C SER A 84 19.58 17.86 -5.82
N THR A 85 19.07 18.27 -4.65
CA THR A 85 18.17 17.44 -3.84
C THR A 85 16.73 17.74 -4.24
N GLU A 86 16.02 16.70 -4.62
CA GLU A 86 14.59 16.74 -4.91
C GLU A 86 13.80 15.96 -3.85
N TYR A 87 12.56 16.37 -3.62
CA TYR A 87 11.65 15.76 -2.66
C TYR A 87 10.47 15.14 -3.41
N LEU A 88 10.19 13.88 -3.14
CA LEU A 88 9.09 13.12 -3.71
C LEU A 88 8.07 12.79 -2.61
N ALA A 89 6.81 13.16 -2.80
CA ALA A 89 5.72 12.70 -1.93
C ALA A 89 5.34 11.25 -2.27
N LEU A 90 5.24 10.42 -1.24
CA LEU A 90 4.90 9.00 -1.35
C LEU A 90 3.41 8.82 -1.06
N PHE A 91 2.61 8.77 -2.12
CA PHE A 91 1.15 8.73 -2.01
C PHE A 91 0.65 7.53 -1.17
N ASP A 92 1.21 6.35 -1.42
CA ASP A 92 0.87 5.10 -0.72
C ASP A 92 1.06 5.25 0.79
N ASN A 93 2.25 5.70 1.21
CA ASN A 93 2.56 5.87 2.63
C ASN A 93 1.60 6.85 3.32
N ILE A 94 1.10 7.86 2.60
CA ILE A 94 0.15 8.84 3.13
C ILE A 94 -1.23 8.19 3.35
N ILE A 95 -1.78 7.51 2.33
CA ILE A 95 -3.10 6.89 2.45
C ILE A 95 -3.11 5.72 3.43
N HIS A 96 -1.98 5.00 3.57
CA HIS A 96 -1.82 3.90 4.52
C HIS A 96 -1.89 4.36 5.98
N ARG A 97 -1.73 5.66 6.28
CA ARG A 97 -1.90 6.19 7.64
C ARG A 97 -3.30 5.93 8.20
N MET A 98 -4.32 5.95 7.36
CA MET A 98 -5.70 5.65 7.78
C MET A 98 -5.89 4.19 8.20
N ARG A 99 -4.92 3.32 7.88
CA ARG A 99 -4.93 1.88 8.17
C ARG A 99 -4.16 1.52 9.43
N PHE A 100 -3.56 2.49 10.12
CA PHE A 100 -2.86 2.27 11.38
C PHE A 100 -3.67 1.45 12.40
N PRO A 101 -4.99 1.67 12.59
CA PRO A 101 -5.80 0.81 13.45
C PRO A 101 -5.80 -0.67 13.01
N LYS A 102 -5.83 -0.93 11.70
CA LYS A 102 -5.76 -2.30 11.15
C LYS A 102 -4.38 -2.93 11.39
N PHE A 103 -3.30 -2.16 11.25
CA PHE A 103 -1.95 -2.63 11.55
C PHE A 103 -1.79 -3.02 13.02
N VAL A 104 -2.26 -2.16 13.93
CA VAL A 104 -2.27 -2.43 15.37
C VAL A 104 -3.08 -3.68 15.70
N ALA A 105 -4.24 -3.87 15.05
CA ALA A 105 -5.08 -5.06 15.26
C ALA A 105 -4.34 -6.36 14.88
N VAL A 106 -3.61 -6.37 13.75
CA VAL A 106 -2.79 -7.53 13.35
C VAL A 106 -1.69 -7.81 14.38
N VAL A 107 -0.92 -6.80 14.78
CA VAL A 107 0.15 -6.97 15.78
C VAL A 107 -0.42 -7.48 17.11
N SER A 108 -1.57 -6.96 17.55
CA SER A 108 -2.21 -7.38 18.80
C SER A 108 -2.74 -8.82 18.81
N GLN A 109 -2.94 -9.42 17.64
CA GLN A 109 -3.39 -10.81 17.52
C GLN A 109 -2.21 -11.80 17.62
N GLU A 110 -0.99 -11.35 17.30
CA GLU A 110 0.17 -12.23 17.12
C GLU A 110 1.28 -12.01 18.16
N LEU A 111 1.38 -10.80 18.72
CA LEU A 111 2.44 -10.41 19.65
C LEU A 111 1.89 -9.90 20.98
N ASP A 112 2.78 -9.78 21.96
CA ASP A 112 2.50 -9.33 23.31
C ASP A 112 2.24 -7.81 23.39
N LYS A 113 1.76 -7.38 24.56
CA LYS A 113 1.30 -6.01 24.79
C LYS A 113 2.44 -4.99 24.62
N GLU A 114 3.63 -5.36 25.05
CA GLU A 114 4.85 -4.57 24.94
C GLU A 114 5.21 -4.29 23.47
N CYS A 115 5.09 -5.30 22.58
CA CYS A 115 5.25 -5.11 21.14
C CYS A 115 4.20 -4.15 20.58
N VAL A 116 2.94 -4.25 21.01
CA VAL A 116 1.86 -3.38 20.54
C VAL A 116 2.12 -1.92 20.94
N GLU A 117 2.53 -1.66 22.18
CA GLU A 117 2.85 -0.32 22.67
C GLU A 117 4.03 0.30 21.92
N LEU A 118 5.12 -0.48 21.73
CA LEU A 118 6.29 -0.06 20.96
C LEU A 118 5.92 0.26 19.50
N PHE A 119 5.13 -0.61 18.88
CA PHE A 119 4.65 -0.47 17.50
C PHE A 119 3.76 0.76 17.32
N GLN A 120 2.84 1.02 18.25
CA GLN A 120 2.03 2.25 18.26
C GLN A 120 2.91 3.50 18.37
N GLY A 121 3.96 3.45 19.19
CA GLY A 121 4.97 4.52 19.27
C GLY A 121 5.64 4.80 17.92
N LEU A 122 6.01 3.76 17.17
CA LEU A 122 6.55 3.91 15.82
C LEU A 122 5.53 4.52 14.85
N LEU A 123 4.27 4.08 14.88
CA LEU A 123 3.22 4.64 14.01
C LEU A 123 2.96 6.13 14.27
N GLN A 124 2.98 6.55 15.54
CA GLN A 124 2.75 7.94 15.93
C GLN A 124 3.92 8.86 15.54
N HIS A 125 5.16 8.39 15.68
CA HIS A 125 6.35 9.22 15.52
C HIS A 125 7.11 9.00 14.21
N GLY A 126 6.78 7.97 13.44
CA GLY A 126 7.37 7.66 12.14
C GLY A 126 8.71 6.93 12.28
N ARG A 127 9.82 7.69 12.33
CA ARG A 127 11.19 7.15 12.40
C ARG A 127 11.79 7.28 13.80
N LEU A 128 12.18 6.19 14.44
CA LEU A 128 12.79 6.23 15.78
C LEU A 128 14.10 5.46 15.82
N SER A 129 15.08 5.97 16.57
CA SER A 129 16.26 5.18 16.96
C SER A 129 15.93 4.32 18.19
N LEU A 130 16.73 3.28 18.41
CA LEU A 130 16.58 2.42 19.60
C LEU A 130 16.64 3.24 20.90
N GLU A 131 17.54 4.22 21.01
CA GLU A 131 17.64 5.13 22.15
C GLU A 131 16.33 5.88 22.39
N LYS A 132 15.74 6.48 21.34
CA LYS A 132 14.46 7.19 21.46
C LYS A 132 13.31 6.25 21.81
N MET A 133 13.36 4.99 21.37
CA MET A 133 12.36 3.98 21.73
C MET A 133 12.45 3.63 23.22
N ILE A 134 13.68 3.43 23.71
CA ILE A 134 13.99 3.18 25.12
C ILE A 134 13.55 4.36 25.99
N ASP A 135 13.89 5.59 25.62
CA ASP A 135 13.57 6.79 26.41
C ASP A 135 12.06 7.00 26.55
N ARG A 136 11.27 6.56 25.58
CA ARG A 136 9.81 6.55 25.68
C ARG A 136 9.31 5.48 26.64
N ALA A 137 9.89 4.28 26.62
CA ALA A 137 9.52 3.19 27.50
C ALA A 137 9.84 3.50 28.98
N LYS A 138 10.92 4.24 29.25
CA LYS A 138 11.32 4.69 30.60
C LYS A 138 10.28 5.56 31.30
N SER A 139 9.36 6.19 30.57
CA SER A 139 8.32 7.04 31.17
C SER A 139 7.33 6.29 32.08
N GLY A 140 7.45 4.95 32.24
CA GLY A 140 6.62 4.13 33.12
C GLY A 140 7.29 2.98 33.89
N GLN A 141 8.62 2.78 33.83
CA GLN A 141 9.34 1.63 34.47
C GLN A 141 10.79 1.96 34.89
N GLU A 142 11.43 1.08 35.68
CA GLU A 142 12.86 1.16 36.03
C GLU A 142 13.78 1.04 34.79
N ASP A 143 14.87 1.80 34.77
CA ASP A 143 15.70 2.05 33.59
C ASP A 143 16.31 0.80 32.92
N SER A 144 16.72 -0.22 33.68
CA SER A 144 17.30 -1.45 33.12
C SER A 144 16.22 -2.37 32.52
N THR A 145 15.09 -2.52 33.21
CA THR A 145 13.97 -3.36 32.77
C THR A 145 13.32 -2.82 31.48
N ALA A 146 13.15 -1.50 31.39
CA ALA A 146 12.57 -0.86 30.21
C ALA A 146 13.46 -1.01 28.97
N GLN A 147 14.78 -1.00 29.16
CA GLN A 147 15.74 -1.20 28.07
C GLN A 147 15.66 -2.60 27.48
N ASP A 148 15.74 -3.63 28.33
CA ASP A 148 15.74 -5.01 27.87
C ASP A 148 14.39 -5.41 27.27
N ALA A 149 13.28 -4.98 27.87
CA ALA A 149 11.95 -5.17 27.31
C ALA A 149 11.79 -4.52 25.92
N THR A 150 12.33 -3.30 25.74
CA THR A 150 12.28 -2.60 24.44
C THR A 150 13.10 -3.34 23.38
N ARG A 151 14.29 -3.84 23.74
CA ARG A 151 15.14 -4.63 22.82
C ARG A 151 14.47 -5.93 22.42
N GLU A 152 13.86 -6.63 23.38
CA GLU A 152 13.14 -7.87 23.12
C GLU A 152 11.92 -7.64 22.22
N ALA A 153 11.10 -6.62 22.52
CA ALA A 153 9.94 -6.26 21.72
C ALA A 153 10.33 -5.86 20.28
N LEU A 154 11.40 -5.09 20.12
CA LEU A 154 11.93 -4.74 18.80
C LEU A 154 12.39 -5.99 18.02
N SER A 155 13.03 -6.95 18.71
CA SER A 155 13.45 -8.23 18.13
C SER A 155 12.27 -9.05 17.63
N LYS A 156 11.23 -9.21 18.45
CA LYS A 156 9.98 -9.88 18.05
C LYS A 156 9.34 -9.22 16.83
N LEU A 157 9.21 -7.89 16.83
CA LEU A 157 8.63 -7.13 15.72
C LEU A 157 9.44 -7.25 14.42
N ALA A 158 10.77 -7.22 14.48
CA ALA A 158 11.63 -7.34 13.31
C ALA A 158 11.64 -8.77 12.75
N ASN A 159 11.67 -9.78 13.62
CA ASN A 159 11.58 -11.19 13.22
C ASN A 159 10.24 -11.50 12.55
N ALA A 160 9.15 -10.89 13.04
CA ALA A 160 7.83 -10.96 12.41
C ALA A 160 7.68 -10.05 11.17
N ARG A 161 8.74 -9.32 10.78
CA ARG A 161 8.79 -8.35 9.67
C ARG A 161 7.82 -7.17 9.77
N PHE A 162 7.29 -6.86 10.95
CA PHE A 162 6.41 -5.70 11.15
C PHE A 162 7.16 -4.37 11.17
N VAL A 163 8.44 -4.39 11.49
CA VAL A 163 9.33 -3.22 11.45
C VAL A 163 10.53 -3.50 10.56
N GLU A 164 11.10 -2.43 10.03
CA GLU A 164 12.28 -2.45 9.17
C GLU A 164 13.13 -1.20 9.40
N HIS A 165 14.38 -1.25 8.92
CA HIS A 165 15.21 -0.06 8.87
C HIS A 165 14.68 0.97 7.91
N CYS A 166 14.88 2.24 8.27
CA CYS A 166 14.51 3.36 7.43
C CYS A 166 15.27 3.31 6.10
N PRO A 167 14.64 3.78 5.01
CA PRO A 167 15.34 3.96 3.75
C PRO A 167 16.48 4.97 3.91
N ASN A 168 17.50 4.85 3.05
CA ASN A 168 18.57 5.83 2.93
C ASN A 168 17.95 7.24 2.80
N PRO A 169 18.32 8.21 3.66
CA PRO A 169 17.69 9.53 3.67
C PRO A 169 17.83 10.28 2.35
N GLU A 170 18.91 10.08 1.61
CA GLU A 170 19.16 10.76 0.33
C GLU A 170 19.91 9.83 -0.65
N PRO A 171 19.23 8.86 -1.29
CA PRO A 171 19.83 8.06 -2.33
C PRO A 171 20.21 8.91 -3.53
N HIS A 172 21.31 8.55 -4.17
CA HIS A 172 21.74 9.20 -5.40
C HIS A 172 21.14 8.48 -6.62
N LEU A 173 20.50 9.25 -7.51
CA LEU A 173 20.02 8.78 -8.80
C LEU A 173 20.88 9.34 -9.94
N SER A 174 21.50 8.43 -10.68
CA SER A 174 22.17 8.77 -11.94
C SER A 174 21.12 9.04 -13.04
N PRO A 175 21.39 9.96 -13.98
CA PRO A 175 20.52 10.19 -15.12
C PRO A 175 20.32 8.89 -15.92
N PRO A 176 19.13 8.68 -16.51
CA PRO A 176 18.91 7.51 -17.35
C PRO A 176 19.88 7.55 -18.54
N SER A 177 20.78 6.59 -18.65
CA SER A 177 21.62 6.41 -19.84
C SER A 177 20.70 6.09 -21.03
N GLU A 178 20.77 6.87 -22.11
CA GLU A 178 20.05 6.57 -23.36
C GLU A 178 20.60 5.35 -24.11
N GLU A 179 21.73 4.74 -23.68
CA GLU A 179 22.28 3.57 -24.34
C GLU A 179 22.80 2.54 -23.32
N ALA A 180 22.13 1.40 -23.23
CA ALA A 180 22.77 0.14 -22.87
C ALA A 180 22.93 -0.66 -24.18
N PRO A 181 24.15 -1.09 -24.57
CA PRO A 181 24.34 -1.83 -25.80
C PRO A 181 23.60 -3.17 -25.70
N ALA A 182 22.82 -3.45 -26.74
CA ALA A 182 22.07 -4.69 -26.90
C ALA A 182 23.00 -5.91 -26.68
N ARG A 183 22.94 -6.50 -25.48
CA ARG A 183 23.42 -7.87 -25.29
C ARG A 183 22.62 -8.75 -26.23
N LYS A 184 23.30 -9.37 -27.20
CA LYS A 184 22.74 -10.33 -28.16
C LYS A 184 21.85 -11.33 -27.43
N ARG A 185 20.53 -11.11 -27.45
CA ARG A 185 19.52 -12.07 -26.99
C ARG A 185 18.98 -12.82 -28.20
N THR A 186 19.07 -14.13 -28.12
CA THR A 186 18.41 -15.11 -28.99
C THR A 186 16.90 -14.84 -29.05
N LYS A 187 16.30 -15.12 -30.21
CA LYS A 187 14.89 -14.87 -30.54
C LYS A 187 13.92 -15.53 -29.53
N SER A 188 13.38 -14.75 -28.60
CA SER A 188 12.06 -14.99 -28.02
C SER A 188 11.41 -13.64 -27.66
N SER A 189 10.17 -13.48 -28.11
CA SER A 189 9.17 -12.44 -27.81
C SER A 189 9.64 -11.16 -27.10
N LYS A 190 9.66 -10.04 -27.84
CA LYS A 190 9.68 -8.67 -27.29
C LYS A 190 8.41 -8.45 -26.46
N MET A 191 8.49 -8.60 -25.14
CA MET A 191 7.62 -7.87 -24.22
C MET A 191 8.24 -6.48 -24.04
N VAL A 192 7.48 -5.44 -24.39
CA VAL A 192 7.85 -4.05 -24.09
C VAL A 192 7.74 -3.90 -22.57
N ALA A 193 8.88 -3.83 -21.88
CA ALA A 193 8.89 -3.46 -20.47
C ALA A 193 8.45 -1.99 -20.37
N GLU A 194 7.42 -1.71 -19.56
CA GLU A 194 7.03 -0.34 -19.24
C GLU A 194 8.22 0.40 -18.62
N PRO A 195 8.44 1.70 -18.96
CA PRO A 195 9.51 2.47 -18.36
C PRO A 195 9.29 2.59 -16.85
N GLU A 196 10.29 2.19 -16.06
CA GLU A 196 10.26 2.35 -14.60
C GLU A 196 10.03 3.82 -14.23
N THR A 197 9.07 4.05 -13.34
CA THR A 197 8.75 5.40 -12.88
C THR A 197 9.86 5.97 -12.00
N ILE A 198 9.94 7.30 -11.90
CA ILE A 198 10.93 7.97 -11.03
C ILE A 198 10.74 7.52 -9.57
N GLU A 199 9.50 7.38 -9.12
CA GLU A 199 9.18 6.88 -7.77
C GLU A 199 9.75 5.48 -7.51
N GLU A 200 9.54 4.53 -8.43
CA GLU A 200 10.07 3.17 -8.32
C GLU A 200 11.61 3.17 -8.24
N ARG A 201 12.27 4.00 -9.05
CA ARG A 201 13.74 4.16 -9.03
C ARG A 201 14.25 4.77 -7.72
N VAL A 202 13.58 5.82 -7.23
CA VAL A 202 13.92 6.47 -5.95
C VAL A 202 13.78 5.47 -4.82
N LEU A 203 12.64 4.76 -4.72
CA LEU A 203 12.39 3.80 -3.66
C LEU A 203 13.35 2.61 -3.71
N ALA A 204 13.65 2.09 -4.90
CA ALA A 204 14.65 1.03 -5.06
C ALA A 204 16.05 1.46 -4.60
N ALA A 205 16.47 2.68 -4.94
CA ALA A 205 17.76 3.22 -4.51
C ALA A 205 17.79 3.57 -3.00
N ALA A 206 16.64 3.94 -2.42
CA ALA A 206 16.52 4.24 -1.01
C ALA A 206 16.46 2.97 -0.14
N THR A 207 16.00 1.84 -0.69
CA THR A 207 15.77 0.62 0.08
C THR A 207 17.10 0.00 0.52
N PRO A 208 17.33 -0.23 1.82
CA PRO A 208 18.54 -0.89 2.31
C PRO A 208 18.65 -2.29 1.71
N MET A 209 19.87 -2.83 1.61
CA MET A 209 20.08 -4.23 1.22
C MET A 209 19.23 -5.15 2.11
N GLU A 210 18.62 -6.18 1.52
CA GLU A 210 17.70 -7.10 2.23
C GLU A 210 18.32 -7.67 3.52
N ALA A 211 19.62 -8.00 3.48
CA ALA A 211 20.37 -8.49 4.64
C ALA A 211 20.51 -7.48 5.78
N LYS A 212 20.45 -6.18 5.47
CA LYS A 212 20.47 -5.10 6.47
C LYS A 212 19.07 -4.67 6.89
N ARG A 213 18.04 -4.86 6.05
CA ARG A 213 16.67 -4.31 6.22
C ARG A 213 15.98 -4.71 7.52
N PHE A 214 16.29 -5.88 8.06
CA PHE A 214 15.71 -6.40 9.31
C PHE A 214 16.79 -6.73 10.37
N LEU A 215 18.05 -6.37 10.12
CA LEU A 215 19.17 -6.78 10.96
C LEU A 215 19.11 -6.07 12.32
N ILE A 216 19.23 -6.83 13.41
CA ILE A 216 19.35 -6.29 14.76
C ILE A 216 20.77 -6.57 15.24
N ILE A 217 21.47 -5.50 15.59
CA ILE A 217 22.76 -5.57 16.30
C ILE A 217 22.54 -4.84 17.62
N PHE A 218 22.58 -5.59 18.72
CA PHE A 218 22.71 -5.01 20.05
C PHE A 218 24.18 -5.11 20.42
N ASP A 219 24.90 -3.98 20.42
CA ASP A 219 26.23 -3.95 21.01
C ASP A 219 26.04 -4.09 22.54
N THR A 220 26.25 -5.30 23.05
CA THR A 220 26.41 -5.51 24.49
C THR A 220 27.76 -4.93 24.89
N THR A 221 27.81 -3.64 25.21
CA THR A 221 28.88 -3.07 26.02
C THR A 221 28.66 -3.51 27.46
N THR A 222 28.91 -4.79 27.74
CA THR A 222 29.29 -5.21 29.09
C THR A 222 30.79 -5.01 29.19
N GLU A 223 31.20 -3.84 29.69
CA GLU A 223 32.47 -3.77 30.41
C GLU A 223 32.29 -4.60 31.68
N GLU A 224 32.76 -5.84 31.68
CA GLU A 224 33.26 -6.52 32.88
C GLU A 224 33.99 -7.81 32.48
N ASP A 225 35.30 -7.75 32.67
CA ASP A 225 36.31 -8.78 32.95
C ASP A 225 36.38 -10.10 32.18
N GLY A 226 37.62 -10.47 31.83
CA GLY A 226 37.91 -11.46 30.82
C GLY A 226 37.75 -12.92 31.26
N GLN A 227 37.25 -13.75 30.34
CA GLN A 227 37.88 -15.04 30.02
C GLN A 227 37.37 -15.61 28.69
N LYS A 228 38.34 -16.15 27.94
CA LYS A 228 38.21 -16.70 26.59
C LYS A 228 37.42 -18.00 26.57
N THR A 229 36.48 -18.11 25.64
CA THR A 229 36.22 -19.23 24.71
C THR A 229 35.21 -18.69 23.69
N GLY A 230 35.47 -18.50 22.40
CA GLY A 230 36.18 -19.38 21.49
C GLY A 230 35.16 -20.22 20.72
N ASP A 231 34.40 -19.64 19.79
CA ASP A 231 34.42 -20.21 18.44
C ASP A 231 34.04 -19.23 17.33
N SER A 232 34.73 -19.44 16.22
CA SER A 232 35.00 -18.53 15.12
C SER A 232 33.96 -18.58 14.00
N PHE A 233 33.79 -17.48 13.26
CA PHE A 233 33.86 -17.52 11.80
C PHE A 233 34.50 -16.23 11.26
N LEU A 234 35.58 -16.45 10.52
CA LEU A 234 36.52 -15.47 10.00
C LEU A 234 35.98 -14.81 8.73
N GLY A 235 36.07 -13.48 8.68
CA GLY A 235 36.03 -12.67 7.47
C GLY A 235 37.27 -11.78 7.41
N VAL A 236 38.33 -12.34 6.82
CA VAL A 236 39.51 -11.69 6.22
C VAL A 236 39.11 -10.35 5.58
N GLY A 237 39.78 -9.20 5.73
CA GLY A 237 41.10 -8.87 6.18
C GLY A 237 41.60 -7.75 5.28
N GLU A 238 41.61 -6.50 5.76
CA GLU A 238 42.39 -5.42 5.16
C GLU A 238 42.67 -4.36 6.25
N LYS A 239 43.93 -4.32 6.70
CA LYS A 239 44.43 -3.30 7.62
C LYS A 239 45.76 -2.77 7.08
N ARG A 240 45.89 -1.45 7.22
CA ARG A 240 47.09 -0.56 7.24
C ARG A 240 47.12 0.38 6.02
N LYS A 241 47.24 1.70 6.19
CA LYS A 241 48.24 2.44 7.00
C LYS A 241 47.75 3.89 7.26
N SER A 242 47.72 4.31 8.53
CA SER A 242 48.57 5.35 9.17
C SER A 242 48.16 6.83 9.00
N ASP A 243 47.73 7.40 10.12
CA ASP A 243 48.11 8.68 10.75
C ASP A 243 48.20 10.02 10.00
N ALA A 244 47.62 11.00 10.71
CA ALA A 244 47.91 12.43 10.78
C ALA A 244 47.41 13.34 9.63
N LEU A 245 46.27 14.00 9.89
CA LEU A 245 46.14 15.46 9.71
C LEU A 245 44.81 15.94 10.32
N GLU A 246 44.89 16.67 11.43
CA GLU A 246 43.84 17.55 11.90
C GLU A 246 43.64 18.67 10.86
N SER A 247 42.45 18.77 10.27
CA SER A 247 41.80 20.03 9.90
C SER A 247 40.42 19.77 9.30
N ASN A 248 39.48 20.64 9.70
CA ASN A 248 38.09 20.78 9.23
C ASN A 248 37.05 19.81 9.84
N LYS A 249 36.57 20.21 11.02
CA LYS A 249 35.20 19.98 11.48
C LYS A 249 34.23 20.68 10.51
N GLU A 250 33.84 20.00 9.44
CA GLU A 250 32.60 20.27 8.72
C GLU A 250 31.65 19.08 8.92
N LEU A 251 30.37 19.39 9.12
CA LEU A 251 29.31 18.49 9.55
C LEU A 251 29.27 17.17 8.77
N GLY A 252 29.82 16.10 9.36
CA GLY A 252 29.72 14.75 8.85
C GLY A 252 30.14 13.74 9.92
N SER A 253 29.28 12.75 10.14
CA SER A 253 29.49 11.58 11.01
C SER A 253 29.34 11.81 12.53
N ASP A 254 28.14 12.18 12.98
CA ASP A 254 27.58 11.45 14.12
C ASP A 254 27.31 10.03 13.62
N GLY A 255 27.78 9.00 14.33
CA GLY A 255 27.70 7.60 13.89
C GLY A 255 26.29 7.26 13.40
N GLU A 256 26.18 6.54 12.28
CA GLU A 256 24.90 6.20 11.62
C GLU A 256 23.90 5.63 12.63
N GLN A 257 23.10 6.50 13.25
CA GLN A 257 22.12 6.09 14.24
C GLN A 257 21.03 5.37 13.47
N VAL A 258 20.97 4.06 13.68
CA VAL A 258 20.07 3.17 12.96
C VAL A 258 18.62 3.51 13.32
N LEU A 259 17.85 3.97 12.32
CA LEU A 259 16.46 4.37 12.49
C LEU A 259 15.52 3.27 12.02
N TRP A 260 14.47 3.02 12.79
CA TRP A 260 13.42 2.05 12.52
C TRP A 260 12.12 2.71 12.09
N ARG A 261 11.38 2.02 11.22
CA ARG A 261 10.03 2.39 10.77
C ARG A 261 9.14 1.14 10.70
N VAL A 262 7.84 1.35 10.58
CA VAL A 262 6.89 0.27 10.27
C VAL A 262 7.05 -0.18 8.83
N ASN A 263 7.11 -1.50 8.64
CA ASN A 263 7.08 -2.16 7.34
C ASN A 263 5.62 -2.31 6.89
N VAL A 264 5.11 -1.29 6.19
CA VAL A 264 3.72 -1.30 5.70
C VAL A 264 3.49 -2.40 4.67
N GLN A 265 4.53 -2.79 3.92
CA GLN A 265 4.45 -3.80 2.88
C GLN A 265 3.97 -5.15 3.42
N GLU A 266 4.48 -5.57 4.58
CA GLU A 266 4.07 -6.82 5.23
C GLU A 266 2.57 -6.84 5.56
N PHE A 267 2.02 -5.72 6.04
CA PHE A 267 0.58 -5.63 6.31
C PHE A 267 -0.24 -5.68 5.02
N MET A 268 0.23 -5.02 3.96
CA MET A 268 -0.45 -5.04 2.67
C MET A 268 -0.47 -6.44 2.05
N HIS A 269 0.61 -7.21 2.21
CA HIS A 269 0.63 -8.63 1.83
C HIS A 269 -0.42 -9.44 2.57
N ARG A 270 -0.49 -9.30 3.90
CA ARG A 270 -1.47 -10.02 4.73
C ARG A 270 -2.91 -9.64 4.40
N PHE A 271 -3.19 -8.35 4.18
CA PHE A 271 -4.53 -7.90 3.80
C PHE A 271 -4.93 -8.43 2.43
N ARG A 272 -4.01 -8.48 1.46
CA ARG A 272 -4.25 -9.09 0.15
C ARG A 272 -4.55 -10.58 0.29
N HIS A 273 -3.74 -11.31 1.06
CA HIS A 273 -3.95 -12.75 1.30
C HIS A 273 -5.32 -13.01 1.92
N LYS A 274 -5.68 -12.25 2.96
CA LYS A 274 -6.99 -12.34 3.60
C LYS A 274 -8.13 -12.06 2.62
N ALA A 275 -8.03 -11.00 1.82
CA ALA A 275 -9.04 -10.63 0.83
C ALA A 275 -9.21 -11.72 -0.24
N CYS A 276 -8.12 -12.28 -0.76
CA CYS A 276 -8.17 -13.38 -1.72
C CYS A 276 -8.81 -14.64 -1.13
N VAL A 277 -8.46 -15.02 0.10
CA VAL A 277 -9.03 -16.19 0.78
C VAL A 277 -10.52 -16.00 1.07
N GLU A 278 -10.94 -14.82 1.51
CA GLU A 278 -12.36 -14.49 1.73
C GLU A 278 -13.16 -14.50 0.43
N ASN A 279 -12.63 -13.91 -0.66
CA ASN A 279 -13.28 -13.93 -1.97
C ASN A 279 -13.47 -15.37 -2.49
N VAL A 280 -12.43 -16.21 -2.38
CA VAL A 280 -12.50 -17.61 -2.79
C VAL A 280 -13.51 -18.38 -1.95
N ARG A 281 -13.55 -18.14 -0.63
CA ARG A 281 -14.48 -18.82 0.29
C ARG A 281 -15.94 -18.54 -0.07
N GLU A 282 -16.25 -17.31 -0.45
CA GLU A 282 -17.62 -16.91 -0.80
C GLU A 282 -18.07 -17.43 -2.17
N ARG A 283 -17.13 -17.58 -3.11
CA ARG A 283 -17.44 -17.90 -4.52
C ARG A 283 -17.32 -19.37 -4.87
N LEU A 284 -16.35 -20.05 -4.27
CA LEU A 284 -16.09 -21.46 -4.45
C LEU A 284 -16.58 -22.20 -3.20
N ASP A 285 -15.66 -22.73 -2.40
CA ASP A 285 -15.97 -23.45 -1.19
C ASP A 285 -14.88 -23.28 -0.11
N GLY A 286 -15.15 -23.84 1.07
CA GLY A 286 -14.21 -23.83 2.19
C GLY A 286 -12.93 -24.60 1.89
N GLY A 287 -12.98 -25.65 1.07
CA GLY A 287 -11.82 -26.45 0.67
C GLY A 287 -10.82 -25.64 -0.15
N ALA A 288 -11.30 -24.95 -1.20
CA ALA A 288 -10.49 -24.05 -2.02
C ALA A 288 -9.89 -22.90 -1.19
N ALA A 289 -10.65 -22.34 -0.25
CA ALA A 289 -10.14 -21.30 0.64
C ALA A 289 -9.01 -21.79 1.55
N VAL A 290 -9.11 -23.00 2.09
CA VAL A 290 -8.05 -23.62 2.91
C VAL A 290 -6.80 -23.90 2.06
N ALA A 291 -6.96 -24.46 0.86
CA ALA A 291 -5.86 -24.71 -0.06
C ALA A 291 -5.13 -23.41 -0.43
N LEU A 292 -5.87 -22.36 -0.77
CA LEU A 292 -5.30 -21.04 -1.08
C LEU A 292 -4.56 -20.46 0.13
N SER A 293 -5.17 -20.51 1.33
CA SER A 293 -4.56 -19.99 2.55
C SER A 293 -3.21 -20.66 2.84
N ALA A 294 -3.11 -21.99 2.68
CA ALA A 294 -1.87 -22.72 2.88
C ALA A 294 -0.80 -22.33 1.85
N MET A 295 -1.16 -22.21 0.57
CA MET A 295 -0.23 -21.79 -0.47
C MET A 295 0.32 -20.37 -0.25
N LEU A 296 -0.53 -19.45 0.23
CA LEU A 296 -0.13 -18.07 0.52
C LEU A 296 0.80 -18.00 1.74
N GLU A 297 0.55 -18.80 2.78
CA GLU A 297 1.42 -18.84 3.97
C GLU A 297 2.83 -19.33 3.61
N ILE A 298 2.94 -20.36 2.76
CA ILE A 298 4.24 -20.83 2.25
C ILE A 298 4.94 -19.74 1.43
N SER A 299 4.17 -19.05 0.57
CA SER A 299 4.70 -18.04 -0.35
C SER A 299 5.11 -16.73 0.34
N LYS A 300 4.62 -16.47 1.55
CA LYS A 300 4.81 -15.22 2.31
C LYS A 300 6.27 -14.76 2.38
N SER A 301 7.19 -15.67 2.66
CA SER A 301 8.62 -15.35 2.78
C SER A 301 9.31 -15.04 1.43
N MET A 302 8.70 -15.45 0.32
CA MET A 302 9.23 -15.35 -1.04
C MET A 302 8.70 -14.13 -1.81
N GLU A 303 7.60 -13.52 -1.36
CA GLU A 303 6.97 -12.39 -2.04
C GLU A 303 7.72 -11.07 -1.78
N LYS A 304 8.28 -10.48 -2.84
CA LYS A 304 9.03 -9.21 -2.76
C LYS A 304 8.20 -7.96 -3.05
N LYS A 305 7.04 -8.10 -3.70
CA LYS A 305 6.14 -6.99 -4.08
C LYS A 305 4.71 -7.37 -3.72
N VAL A 306 3.87 -6.37 -3.42
CA VAL A 306 2.44 -6.60 -3.13
C VAL A 306 1.67 -6.90 -4.42
N LYS A 307 1.97 -6.17 -5.50
CA LYS A 307 1.40 -6.42 -6.83
C LYS A 307 2.22 -7.49 -7.55
N THR A 308 1.88 -8.75 -7.29
CA THR A 308 2.40 -9.91 -8.01
C THR A 308 1.27 -10.59 -8.73
N ASP A 309 1.42 -10.79 -10.05
CA ASP A 309 0.38 -11.45 -10.85
C ASP A 309 0.12 -12.88 -10.38
N ASN A 310 1.16 -13.50 -9.82
CA ASN A 310 1.32 -14.94 -9.84
C ASN A 310 2.20 -15.38 -8.66
N SER A 311 1.80 -16.44 -7.96
CA SER A 311 2.60 -17.01 -6.86
C SER A 311 3.85 -17.73 -7.36
N VAL A 312 4.74 -18.09 -6.42
CA VAL A 312 5.81 -19.04 -6.70
C VAL A 312 5.18 -20.44 -6.92
N PRO A 313 5.70 -21.27 -7.85
CA PRO A 313 5.25 -22.65 -8.00
C PRO A 313 5.55 -23.47 -6.75
N LEU A 314 4.54 -24.14 -6.20
CA LEU A 314 4.64 -24.97 -5.00
C LEU A 314 4.32 -26.43 -5.30
N SER A 315 5.06 -27.36 -4.69
CA SER A 315 4.76 -28.79 -4.83
C SER A 315 3.49 -29.15 -4.06
N ILE A 316 2.70 -30.10 -4.60
CA ILE A 316 1.49 -30.56 -3.93
C ILE A 316 1.73 -31.09 -2.52
N ASN A 317 2.88 -31.74 -2.28
CA ASN A 317 3.21 -32.30 -0.97
C ASN A 317 3.47 -31.20 0.05
N THR A 318 4.20 -30.15 -0.33
CA THR A 318 4.44 -28.97 0.53
C THR A 318 3.12 -28.28 0.88
N ILE A 319 2.21 -28.15 -0.09
CA ILE A 319 0.88 -27.58 0.14
C ILE A 319 0.09 -28.46 1.11
N TYR A 320 0.09 -29.77 0.91
CA TYR A 320 -0.64 -30.71 1.75
C TYR A 320 -0.13 -30.71 3.21
N GLU A 321 1.19 -30.69 3.41
CA GLU A 321 1.80 -30.58 4.73
C GLU A 321 1.35 -29.32 5.48
N GLU A 322 1.26 -28.19 4.78
CA GLU A 322 0.80 -26.94 5.38
C GLU A 322 -0.70 -26.96 5.68
N VAL A 323 -1.53 -27.49 4.76
CA VAL A 323 -2.97 -27.67 4.97
C VAL A 323 -3.23 -28.51 6.24
N MET A 324 -2.45 -29.56 6.46
CA MET A 324 -2.61 -30.46 7.61
C MET A 324 -2.31 -29.81 8.97
N LYS A 325 -1.57 -28.69 9.00
CA LYS A 325 -1.34 -27.93 10.24
C LYS A 325 -2.63 -27.26 10.74
N GLY A 326 -3.48 -26.80 9.81
CA GLY A 326 -4.75 -26.15 10.12
C GLY A 326 -5.85 -27.14 10.52
N GLU A 327 -6.68 -26.78 11.50
CA GLU A 327 -7.77 -27.65 11.99
C GLU A 327 -8.75 -28.04 10.88
N ALA A 328 -9.11 -27.08 10.02
CA ALA A 328 -10.01 -27.30 8.88
C ALA A 328 -9.39 -28.19 7.79
N GLY A 329 -8.06 -28.24 7.70
CA GLY A 329 -7.33 -29.01 6.69
C GLY A 329 -7.07 -30.46 7.07
N ARG A 330 -7.15 -30.83 8.36
CA ARG A 330 -6.89 -32.21 8.84
C ARG A 330 -7.82 -33.27 8.25
N ALA A 331 -9.04 -32.88 7.86
CA ALA A 331 -10.01 -33.77 7.21
C ALA A 331 -9.86 -33.80 5.68
N MET A 332 -9.00 -32.96 5.11
CA MET A 332 -8.83 -32.84 3.67
C MET A 332 -7.92 -33.96 3.14
N THR A 333 -8.42 -34.74 2.18
CA THR A 333 -7.60 -35.74 1.47
C THR A 333 -6.78 -35.10 0.36
N LEU A 334 -5.71 -35.76 -0.09
CA LEU A 334 -4.92 -35.32 -1.24
C LEU A 334 -5.77 -35.14 -2.52
N ASP A 335 -6.77 -36.01 -2.73
CA ASP A 335 -7.65 -35.88 -3.90
C ASP A 335 -8.60 -34.69 -3.79
N HIS A 336 -9.09 -34.39 -2.58
CA HIS A 336 -9.87 -33.18 -2.33
C HIS A 336 -9.03 -31.90 -2.52
N LEU A 337 -7.75 -31.94 -2.10
CA LEU A 337 -6.81 -30.85 -2.36
C LEU A 337 -6.59 -30.66 -3.87
N ARG A 338 -6.39 -31.74 -4.64
CA ARG A 338 -6.27 -31.67 -6.11
C ARG A 338 -7.51 -31.03 -6.75
N ALA A 339 -8.70 -31.45 -6.34
CA ALA A 339 -9.94 -30.87 -6.84
C ALA A 339 -10.04 -29.37 -6.52
N SER A 340 -9.66 -28.98 -5.30
CA SER A 340 -9.63 -27.58 -4.86
C SER A 340 -8.67 -26.72 -5.68
N LEU A 341 -7.46 -27.23 -5.96
CA LEU A 341 -6.46 -26.54 -6.78
C LEU A 341 -6.92 -26.36 -8.24
N VAL A 342 -7.65 -27.33 -8.79
CA VAL A 342 -8.24 -27.21 -10.13
C VAL A 342 -9.34 -26.15 -10.15
N MET A 343 -10.20 -26.09 -9.12
CA MET A 343 -11.25 -25.07 -9.01
C MET A 343 -10.70 -23.65 -8.89
N LEU A 344 -9.56 -23.49 -8.22
CA LEU A 344 -8.82 -22.22 -8.13
C LEU A 344 -8.23 -21.76 -9.48
N GLY A 345 -8.22 -22.64 -10.49
CA GLY A 345 -7.58 -22.36 -11.77
C GLY A 345 -6.06 -22.36 -11.70
N CYS A 346 -5.48 -23.06 -10.72
CA CYS A 346 -4.02 -23.13 -10.59
C CYS A 346 -3.39 -23.80 -11.81
N GLU A 347 -2.34 -23.19 -12.35
CA GLU A 347 -1.58 -23.78 -13.46
C GLU A 347 -0.80 -25.00 -12.94
N LYS A 348 -1.09 -26.20 -13.48
CA LYS A 348 -0.33 -27.42 -13.18
C LYS A 348 0.95 -27.45 -14.01
N GLY A 349 2.10 -27.33 -13.33
CA GLY A 349 3.41 -27.55 -13.90
C GLY A 349 3.71 -29.02 -14.17
N VAL A 350 4.80 -29.27 -14.92
CA VAL A 350 5.23 -30.61 -15.34
C VAL A 350 5.51 -31.53 -14.14
N ASP A 351 5.95 -30.96 -13.02
CA ASP A 351 6.36 -31.69 -11.80
C ASP A 351 5.29 -31.72 -10.69
N GLU A 352 4.00 -31.67 -11.05
CA GLU A 352 2.88 -31.49 -10.09
C GLU A 352 3.04 -30.25 -9.18
N SER A 353 3.72 -29.23 -9.70
CA SER A 353 3.76 -27.91 -9.08
C SER A 353 2.53 -27.10 -9.44
N TYR A 354 2.04 -26.31 -8.49
CA TYR A 354 0.86 -25.47 -8.64
C TYR A 354 1.21 -24.02 -8.40
N LYS A 355 0.61 -23.16 -9.20
CA LYS A 355 0.81 -21.72 -9.17
C LYS A 355 -0.54 -21.00 -9.13
N ILE A 356 -0.68 -20.02 -8.24
CA ILE A 356 -1.90 -19.23 -8.08
C ILE A 356 -1.82 -18.01 -8.99
N ASP A 357 -2.87 -17.81 -9.79
CA ASP A 357 -3.13 -16.58 -10.52
C ASP A 357 -3.82 -15.56 -9.59
N LEU A 358 -3.00 -14.81 -8.86
CA LEU A 358 -3.47 -13.79 -7.92
C LEU A 358 -4.20 -12.66 -8.64
N LYS A 359 -3.71 -12.30 -9.84
CA LYS A 359 -4.32 -11.27 -10.67
C LYS A 359 -5.75 -11.63 -11.03
N ASN A 360 -6.01 -12.87 -11.43
CA ASN A 360 -7.36 -13.30 -11.79
C ASN A 360 -8.31 -13.30 -10.57
N ILE A 361 -7.84 -13.71 -9.38
CA ILE A 361 -8.64 -13.64 -8.15
C ILE A 361 -9.00 -12.18 -7.81
N ILE A 362 -8.01 -11.29 -7.86
CA ILE A 362 -8.19 -9.85 -7.58
C ILE A 362 -9.10 -9.20 -8.62
N GLU A 363 -8.88 -9.46 -9.91
CA GLU A 363 -9.73 -8.93 -10.98
C GLU A 363 -11.19 -9.39 -10.83
N GLN A 364 -11.42 -10.62 -10.37
CA GLN A 364 -12.76 -11.13 -10.13
C GLN A 364 -13.42 -10.42 -8.94
N ALA A 365 -12.70 -10.23 -7.83
CA ALA A 365 -13.17 -9.44 -6.69
C ALA A 365 -13.48 -7.98 -7.09
N GLN A 366 -12.62 -7.35 -7.90
CA GLN A 366 -12.87 -5.99 -8.43
C GLN A 366 -14.14 -5.94 -9.29
N ASN A 367 -14.36 -6.94 -10.14
CA ASN A 367 -15.60 -7.02 -10.94
C ASN A 367 -16.83 -7.11 -10.04
N GLU A 368 -16.80 -7.92 -8.99
CA GLU A 368 -17.92 -8.07 -8.04
C GLU A 368 -18.21 -6.79 -7.27
N GLU A 369 -17.18 -6.06 -6.85
CA GLU A 369 -17.35 -4.77 -6.17
C GLU A 369 -18.01 -3.74 -7.09
N VAL A 370 -17.57 -3.64 -8.35
CA VAL A 370 -18.20 -2.70 -9.31
C VAL A 370 -19.59 -3.17 -9.73
N GLU A 371 -19.81 -4.47 -9.89
CA GLU A 371 -21.14 -5.03 -10.12
C GLU A 371 -22.10 -4.68 -8.96
N SER A 372 -21.63 -4.73 -7.72
CA SER A 372 -22.37 -4.32 -6.51
C SER A 372 -22.69 -2.82 -6.52
N ILE A 373 -21.74 -1.97 -6.93
CA ILE A 373 -21.96 -0.53 -7.11
C ILE A 373 -23.05 -0.30 -8.17
N VAL A 374 -22.96 -0.97 -9.33
CA VAL A 374 -23.91 -0.82 -10.42
C VAL A 374 -25.31 -1.27 -9.99
N LEU A 375 -25.41 -2.40 -9.28
CA LEU A 375 -26.67 -2.92 -8.74
C LEU A 375 -27.32 -1.92 -7.79
N LYS A 376 -26.56 -1.37 -6.83
CA LYS A 376 -27.08 -0.42 -5.83
C LYS A 376 -27.46 0.93 -6.43
N ARG A 377 -26.72 1.44 -7.42
CA ARG A 377 -26.96 2.78 -8.01
C ARG A 377 -27.97 2.76 -9.16
N TYR A 378 -27.94 1.75 -10.02
CA TYR A 378 -28.71 1.73 -11.27
C TYR A 378 -29.77 0.63 -11.34
N GLY A 379 -29.77 -0.31 -10.39
CA GLY A 379 -30.76 -1.38 -10.28
C GLY A 379 -30.41 -2.66 -11.04
N GLN A 380 -31.30 -3.65 -10.92
CA GLN A 380 -31.08 -5.03 -11.37
C GLN A 380 -30.81 -5.15 -12.88
N GLU A 381 -31.56 -4.43 -13.71
CA GLU A 381 -31.41 -4.51 -15.17
C GLU A 381 -30.07 -3.92 -15.65
N ALA A 382 -29.62 -2.82 -15.03
CA ALA A 382 -28.32 -2.25 -15.32
C ALA A 382 -27.18 -3.18 -14.90
N TYR A 383 -27.30 -3.83 -13.75
CA TYR A 383 -26.37 -4.86 -13.30
C TYR A 383 -26.28 -6.03 -14.28
N ARG A 384 -27.42 -6.55 -14.76
CA ARG A 384 -27.45 -7.65 -15.76
C ARG A 384 -26.73 -7.26 -17.05
N ILE A 385 -27.00 -6.05 -17.57
CA ILE A 385 -26.37 -5.53 -18.78
C ILE A 385 -24.86 -5.32 -18.58
N PHE A 386 -24.46 -4.70 -17.47
CA PHE A 386 -23.06 -4.45 -17.14
C PHE A 386 -22.28 -5.77 -17.01
N ARG A 387 -22.82 -6.75 -16.28
CA ARG A 387 -22.21 -8.07 -16.10
C ARG A 387 -22.04 -8.81 -17.43
N LEU A 388 -23.04 -8.72 -18.32
CA LEU A 388 -22.96 -9.28 -19.66
C LEU A 388 -21.82 -8.65 -20.46
N LEU A 389 -21.70 -7.32 -20.45
CA LEU A 389 -20.66 -6.60 -21.16
C LEU A 389 -19.26 -6.86 -20.58
N SER A 390 -19.15 -6.90 -19.24
CA SER A 390 -17.90 -7.20 -18.53
C SER A 390 -17.38 -8.60 -18.87
N LYS A 391 -18.26 -9.61 -18.88
CA LYS A 391 -17.90 -10.99 -19.25
C LYS A 391 -17.59 -11.16 -20.73
N ALA A 392 -18.28 -10.44 -21.61
CA ALA A 392 -18.06 -10.54 -23.05
C ALA A 392 -16.69 -9.99 -23.47
N ASN A 393 -16.15 -9.02 -22.71
CA ASN A 393 -14.85 -8.35 -22.94
C ASN A 393 -14.64 -7.90 -24.40
N ARG A 394 -15.72 -7.48 -25.07
CA ARG A 394 -15.73 -7.03 -26.46
C ARG A 394 -16.87 -6.05 -26.69
N LEU A 395 -16.75 -5.29 -27.77
CA LEU A 395 -17.79 -4.38 -28.24
C LEU A 395 -19.03 -5.16 -28.68
N LEU A 396 -20.18 -4.85 -28.07
CA LEU A 396 -21.47 -5.42 -28.42
C LEU A 396 -22.42 -4.34 -28.92
N GLU A 397 -23.19 -4.69 -29.96
CA GLU A 397 -24.22 -3.82 -30.52
C GLU A 397 -25.47 -3.81 -29.63
N THR A 398 -26.16 -2.66 -29.53
CA THR A 398 -27.41 -2.51 -28.77
C THR A 398 -28.45 -3.58 -29.08
N GLY A 399 -28.58 -3.99 -30.35
CA GLY A 399 -29.50 -5.07 -30.73
C GLY A 399 -29.17 -6.40 -30.06
N LYS A 400 -27.91 -6.83 -30.13
CA LYS A 400 -27.44 -8.09 -29.52
C LYS A 400 -27.55 -8.08 -28.00
N ILE A 401 -27.31 -6.93 -27.38
CA ILE A 401 -27.49 -6.75 -25.93
C ILE A 401 -28.97 -6.93 -25.57
N SER A 402 -29.89 -6.39 -26.39
CA SER A 402 -31.33 -6.54 -26.23
C SER A 402 -31.82 -7.97 -26.33
N ASP A 403 -31.36 -8.69 -27.34
CA ASP A 403 -31.75 -10.08 -27.54
C ASP A 403 -31.22 -10.97 -26.40
N THR A 404 -30.02 -10.68 -25.88
CA THR A 404 -29.42 -11.48 -24.80
C THR A 404 -29.97 -11.15 -23.41
N ALA A 405 -30.30 -9.88 -23.15
CA ALA A 405 -30.83 -9.43 -21.86
C ALA A 405 -32.34 -9.69 -21.72
N PHE A 406 -33.06 -9.97 -22.82
CA PHE A 406 -34.52 -10.04 -22.89
C PHE A 406 -35.20 -8.76 -22.38
N VAL A 407 -34.66 -7.61 -22.76
CA VAL A 407 -35.22 -6.28 -22.43
C VAL A 407 -35.41 -5.49 -23.73
N ASP A 408 -36.48 -4.69 -23.79
CA ASP A 408 -36.79 -3.87 -24.96
C ASP A 408 -35.66 -2.89 -25.30
N LYS A 409 -35.41 -2.72 -26.61
CA LYS A 409 -34.34 -1.82 -27.12
C LYS A 409 -34.45 -0.40 -26.57
N LYS A 410 -35.66 0.12 -26.35
CA LYS A 410 -35.88 1.48 -25.81
C LYS A 410 -35.33 1.63 -24.40
N ASP A 411 -35.56 0.64 -23.55
CA ASP A 411 -35.16 0.71 -22.14
C ASP A 411 -33.67 0.37 -21.97
N ILE A 412 -33.16 -0.54 -22.78
CA ILE A 412 -31.71 -0.80 -22.84
C ILE A 412 -30.94 0.44 -23.28
N SER A 413 -31.40 1.15 -24.32
CA SER A 413 -30.74 2.39 -24.73
C SER A 413 -30.69 3.39 -23.59
N LYS A 414 -31.77 3.59 -22.82
CA LYS A 414 -31.77 4.49 -21.65
C LYS A 414 -30.74 4.06 -20.60
N ILE A 415 -30.64 2.77 -20.30
CA ILE A 415 -29.69 2.24 -19.31
C ILE A 415 -28.25 2.40 -19.81
N LEU A 416 -27.96 2.03 -21.05
CA LEU A 416 -26.63 2.15 -21.66
C LEU A 416 -26.15 3.60 -21.70
N PHE A 417 -27.02 4.55 -22.09
CA PHE A 417 -26.67 5.96 -22.08
C PHE A 417 -26.42 6.50 -20.66
N ARG A 418 -27.15 6.01 -19.66
CA ARG A 418 -26.93 6.40 -18.26
C ARG A 418 -25.57 5.91 -17.77
N LEU A 419 -25.28 4.62 -17.95
CA LEU A 419 -23.99 4.03 -17.56
C LEU A 419 -22.82 4.67 -18.30
N TRP A 420 -22.97 5.01 -19.58
CA TRP A 420 -21.95 5.72 -20.35
C TRP A 420 -21.74 7.16 -19.90
N LYS A 421 -22.83 7.90 -19.61
CA LYS A 421 -22.73 9.27 -19.08
C LYS A 421 -21.92 9.31 -17.77
N ASP A 422 -22.12 8.30 -16.94
CA ASP A 422 -21.44 8.16 -15.66
C ASP A 422 -20.12 7.37 -15.78
N GLN A 423 -19.58 7.22 -17.01
CA GLN A 423 -18.27 6.62 -17.32
C GLN A 423 -18.08 5.13 -16.97
N PHE A 424 -19.17 4.39 -16.72
CA PHE A 424 -19.14 2.94 -16.52
C PHE A 424 -18.97 2.13 -17.81
N LEU A 425 -19.26 2.74 -18.96
CA LEU A 425 -19.18 2.10 -20.28
C LEU A 425 -18.39 2.97 -21.25
N HIS A 426 -17.72 2.31 -22.20
CA HIS A 426 -17.17 2.92 -23.40
C HIS A 426 -18.13 2.70 -24.58
N MET A 427 -18.33 3.75 -25.38
CA MET A 427 -19.22 3.72 -26.55
C MET A 427 -18.46 4.08 -27.82
N GLU A 428 -18.61 3.27 -28.85
CA GLU A 428 -18.08 3.54 -30.18
C GLU A 428 -19.21 3.62 -31.20
N LYS A 429 -19.20 4.69 -31.99
CA LYS A 429 -20.16 4.91 -33.06
C LYS A 429 -19.54 4.50 -34.39
N ILE A 430 -20.11 3.48 -35.01
CA ILE A 430 -19.70 3.05 -36.36
C ILE A 430 -20.76 3.50 -37.36
N VAL A 431 -20.32 4.21 -38.40
CA VAL A 431 -21.16 4.57 -39.54
C VAL A 431 -20.79 3.66 -40.70
N VAL A 432 -21.74 2.86 -41.17
CA VAL A 432 -21.54 2.02 -42.36
C VAL A 432 -22.16 2.75 -43.54
N THR A 433 -21.32 3.14 -44.49
CA THR A 433 -21.74 3.85 -45.70
C THR A 433 -22.14 2.83 -46.77
N GLY A 434 -23.45 2.61 -46.92
CA GLY A 434 -24.06 1.87 -48.01
C GLY A 434 -25.10 2.74 -48.76
N PRO A 435 -26.06 2.15 -49.50
CA PRO A 435 -27.12 2.91 -50.18
C PRO A 435 -28.05 3.69 -49.23
N ARG A 436 -28.07 3.33 -47.94
CA ARG A 436 -28.57 4.16 -46.84
C ARG A 436 -27.49 4.21 -45.76
N GLN A 437 -27.20 5.39 -45.20
CA GLN A 437 -26.32 5.50 -44.05
C GLN A 437 -27.00 4.89 -42.82
N THR A 438 -26.41 3.82 -42.28
CA THR A 438 -26.82 3.19 -41.02
C THR A 438 -25.75 3.38 -39.96
N GLN A 439 -26.18 3.77 -38.76
CA GLN A 439 -25.31 4.03 -37.61
C GLN A 439 -25.52 2.94 -36.56
N PHE A 440 -24.42 2.34 -36.09
CA PHE A 440 -24.42 1.35 -35.02
C PHE A 440 -23.73 1.92 -33.79
N LEU A 441 -24.31 1.68 -32.61
CA LEU A 441 -23.71 2.00 -31.32
C LEU A 441 -23.19 0.70 -30.70
N LEU A 442 -21.89 0.68 -30.45
CA LEU A 442 -21.19 -0.42 -29.82
C LEU A 442 -20.79 -0.04 -28.39
N TRP A 443 -20.90 -1.01 -27.48
CA TRP A 443 -20.70 -0.80 -26.05
C TRP A 443 -19.72 -1.84 -25.53
N LYS A 444 -18.79 -1.41 -24.67
CA LYS A 444 -17.89 -2.31 -23.92
C LYS A 444 -17.67 -1.76 -22.51
N VAL A 445 -17.31 -2.65 -21.58
CA VAL A 445 -16.71 -2.26 -20.30
C VAL A 445 -15.20 -2.21 -20.51
N ASP A 446 -14.60 -1.04 -20.33
CA ASP A 446 -13.15 -0.87 -20.43
C ASP A 446 -12.54 -0.74 -19.05
N LYS A 447 -12.11 -1.88 -18.49
CA LYS A 447 -11.56 -1.97 -17.13
C LYS A 447 -10.37 -1.03 -16.90
N THR A 448 -9.57 -0.78 -17.94
CA THR A 448 -8.38 0.09 -17.85
C THR A 448 -8.73 1.54 -17.51
N THR A 449 -9.90 1.98 -17.96
CA THR A 449 -10.42 3.33 -17.67
C THR A 449 -11.39 3.34 -16.49
N LEU A 450 -12.15 2.25 -16.32
CA LEU A 450 -13.17 2.14 -15.29
C LEU A 450 -12.58 1.99 -13.89
N TRP A 451 -11.53 1.18 -13.71
CA TRP A 451 -10.92 0.97 -12.39
C TRP A 451 -10.35 2.27 -11.80
N PRO A 452 -9.56 3.09 -12.53
CA PRO A 452 -9.14 4.39 -12.02
C PRO A 452 -10.30 5.34 -11.72
N HIS A 453 -11.36 5.33 -12.54
CA HIS A 453 -12.55 6.17 -12.30
C HIS A 453 -13.27 5.78 -11.01
N VAL A 454 -13.55 4.49 -10.83
CA VAL A 454 -14.21 3.97 -9.61
C VAL A 454 -13.34 4.22 -8.38
N LEU A 455 -12.03 4.04 -8.48
CA LEU A 455 -11.10 4.34 -7.39
C LEU A 455 -11.12 5.84 -7.01
N ASP A 456 -11.17 6.74 -7.98
CA ASP A 456 -11.30 8.19 -7.70
C ASP A 456 -12.64 8.54 -7.05
N GLU A 457 -13.74 7.90 -7.46
CA GLU A 457 -15.03 8.00 -6.77
C GLU A 457 -14.96 7.47 -5.32
N MET A 458 -14.24 6.37 -5.08
CA MET A 458 -14.03 5.83 -3.73
C MET A 458 -13.21 6.80 -2.86
N TYR A 459 -12.15 7.41 -3.40
CA TYR A 459 -11.41 8.44 -2.67
C TYR A 459 -12.29 9.65 -2.33
N HIS A 460 -13.14 10.08 -3.26
CA HIS A 460 -14.08 11.16 -2.99
C HIS A 460 -15.07 10.77 -1.87
N ALA A 461 -15.61 9.55 -1.90
CA ALA A 461 -16.51 9.06 -0.88
C ALA A 461 -15.84 8.95 0.51
N VAL A 462 -14.61 8.44 0.58
CA VAL A 462 -13.84 8.40 1.85
C VAL A 462 -13.52 9.80 2.36
N LEU A 463 -13.13 10.73 1.48
CA LEU A 463 -12.91 12.12 1.85
C LEU A 463 -14.18 12.73 2.46
N ASN A 464 -15.35 12.54 1.83
CA ASN A 464 -16.61 13.05 2.35
C ASN A 464 -16.98 12.43 3.70
N LEU A 465 -16.73 11.13 3.91
CA LEU A 465 -16.93 10.48 5.20
C LEU A 465 -16.00 11.07 6.28
N ASN A 466 -14.72 11.27 5.99
CA ASN A 466 -13.78 11.87 6.94
C ASN A 466 -14.15 13.32 7.28
N LEU A 467 -14.49 14.13 6.28
CA LEU A 467 -14.99 15.49 6.50
C LEU A 467 -16.25 15.49 7.36
N ARG A 468 -17.13 14.50 7.17
CA ARG A 468 -18.32 14.36 8.01
C ARG A 468 -17.98 13.98 9.44
N VAL A 469 -17.04 13.07 9.66
CA VAL A 469 -16.55 12.71 11.00
C VAL A 469 -15.96 13.94 11.70
N ALA A 470 -15.08 14.68 11.01
CA ALA A 470 -14.48 15.90 11.52
C ALA A 470 -15.55 16.94 11.90
N TYR A 471 -16.53 17.16 11.03
CA TYR A 471 -17.65 18.07 11.28
C TYR A 471 -18.47 17.68 12.52
N GLU A 472 -18.80 16.40 12.69
CA GLU A 472 -19.57 15.95 13.87
C GLU A 472 -18.76 16.10 15.17
N LEU A 473 -17.45 15.89 15.13
CA LEU A 473 -16.56 16.09 16.27
C LEU A 473 -16.41 17.58 16.62
N GLU A 474 -16.24 18.44 15.62
CA GLU A 474 -16.11 19.89 15.81
C GLU A 474 -17.40 20.49 16.37
N LYS A 475 -18.56 20.08 15.83
CA LYS A 475 -19.88 20.51 16.29
C LYS A 475 -20.13 20.18 17.77
N GLU A 476 -19.56 19.09 18.26
CA GLU A 476 -19.70 18.61 19.63
C GLU A 476 -18.44 18.80 20.48
N ASN A 477 -17.50 19.66 20.04
CA ASN A 477 -16.21 19.85 20.69
C ASN A 477 -16.34 20.29 22.16
N GLU A 478 -17.28 21.21 22.45
CA GLU A 478 -17.58 21.64 23.82
C GLU A 478 -18.00 20.46 24.72
N LEU A 479 -18.83 19.54 24.20
CA LEU A 479 -19.28 18.35 24.91
C LEU A 479 -18.12 17.36 25.15
N LEU A 480 -17.23 17.21 24.16
CA LEU A 480 -16.05 16.35 24.26
C LEU A 480 -15.04 16.85 25.30
N ASN A 481 -14.96 18.17 25.51
CA ASN A 481 -14.08 18.78 26.52
C ASN A 481 -14.66 18.76 27.95
N LEU A 482 -15.95 18.43 28.12
CA LEU A 482 -16.54 18.30 29.46
C LEU A 482 -16.08 17.01 30.15
N PRO A 483 -15.76 17.04 31.46
CA PRO A 483 -15.49 15.85 32.26
C PRO A 483 -16.64 14.84 32.18
N ILE A 484 -16.31 13.54 32.19
CA ILE A 484 -17.28 12.44 32.03
C ILE A 484 -18.41 12.55 33.07
N GLU A 485 -18.08 12.90 34.30
CA GLU A 485 -19.01 13.06 35.43
C GLU A 485 -20.08 14.14 35.20
N LYS A 486 -19.76 15.17 34.40
CA LYS A 486 -20.68 16.27 34.08
C LYS A 486 -21.57 15.97 32.87
N ARG A 487 -21.34 14.85 32.17
CA ARG A 487 -22.14 14.41 31.03
C ARG A 487 -23.35 13.61 31.50
N SER A 488 -24.22 14.23 32.30
CA SER A 488 -25.43 13.60 32.81
C SER A 488 -26.70 14.06 32.07
N GLY A 489 -27.72 13.20 32.06
CA GLY A 489 -29.04 13.53 31.55
C GLY A 489 -29.06 13.85 30.04
N PRO A 490 -29.50 15.05 29.60
CA PRO A 490 -29.54 15.41 28.18
C PRO A 490 -28.18 15.37 27.48
N LEU A 491 -27.10 15.68 28.19
CA LEU A 491 -25.73 15.67 27.65
C LEU A 491 -25.25 14.24 27.39
N GLU A 492 -25.63 13.29 28.25
CA GLU A 492 -25.32 11.87 28.08
C GLU A 492 -26.00 11.32 26.82
N LYS A 493 -27.28 11.65 26.61
CA LYS A 493 -28.02 11.27 25.40
C LYS A 493 -27.38 11.84 24.13
N ARG A 494 -26.93 13.10 24.18
CA ARG A 494 -26.22 13.76 23.07
C ARG A 494 -24.88 13.09 22.79
N TYR A 495 -24.11 12.75 23.82
CA TYR A 495 -22.85 12.01 23.69
C TYR A 495 -23.05 10.61 23.12
N ASN A 496 -24.05 9.86 23.61
CA ASN A 496 -24.38 8.54 23.09
C ASN A 496 -24.78 8.59 21.62
N ARG A 497 -25.57 9.60 21.22
CA ARG A 497 -25.88 9.84 19.80
C ARG A 497 -24.62 10.10 18.98
N LEU A 498 -23.73 10.97 19.45
CA LEU A 498 -22.45 11.27 18.78
C LEU A 498 -21.62 9.98 18.62
N ARG A 499 -21.52 9.17 19.68
CA ARG A 499 -20.83 7.87 19.65
C ARG A 499 -21.43 6.94 18.61
N THR A 500 -22.75 6.80 18.55
CA THR A 500 -23.41 5.95 17.55
C THR A 500 -23.15 6.43 16.12
N VAL A 501 -23.26 7.74 15.87
CA VAL A 501 -22.98 8.33 14.56
C VAL A 501 -21.52 8.10 14.17
N ARG A 502 -20.59 8.34 15.10
CA ARG A 502 -19.16 8.11 14.88
C ARG A 502 -18.85 6.66 14.54
N LEU A 503 -19.37 5.71 15.32
CA LEU A 503 -19.16 4.28 15.07
C LEU A 503 -19.70 3.85 13.69
N LEU A 504 -20.85 4.38 13.28
CA LEU A 504 -21.43 4.11 11.96
C LEU A 504 -20.54 4.65 10.83
N LEU A 505 -20.06 5.89 10.96
CA LEU A 505 -19.21 6.54 9.96
C LEU A 505 -17.84 5.86 9.87
N GLU A 506 -17.20 5.58 11.01
CA GLU A 506 -15.90 4.89 11.07
C GLU A 506 -16.00 3.45 10.55
N SER A 507 -17.08 2.72 10.86
CA SER A 507 -17.31 1.38 10.31
C SER A 507 -17.51 1.40 8.79
N SER A 508 -18.23 2.41 8.29
CA SER A 508 -18.42 2.60 6.84
C SER A 508 -17.12 2.99 6.14
N LEU A 509 -16.27 3.79 6.80
CA LEU A 509 -14.94 4.13 6.32
C LEU A 509 -14.03 2.90 6.24
N MET A 510 -14.04 2.03 7.25
CA MET A 510 -13.23 0.80 7.26
C MET A 510 -13.59 -0.12 6.10
N LYS A 511 -14.89 -0.29 5.82
CA LYS A 511 -15.39 -1.08 4.68
C LYS A 511 -15.00 -0.47 3.34
N LEU A 512 -15.10 0.85 3.22
CA LEU A 512 -14.73 1.53 1.98
C LEU A 512 -13.21 1.52 1.77
N ASP A 513 -12.40 1.57 2.83
CA ASP A 513 -10.95 1.37 2.74
C ASP A 513 -10.58 -0.05 2.30
N ASP A 514 -11.35 -1.09 2.69
CA ASP A 514 -11.15 -2.45 2.17
C ASP A 514 -11.36 -2.51 0.65
N ALA A 515 -12.39 -1.83 0.13
CA ALA A 515 -12.57 -1.68 -1.31
C ALA A 515 -11.43 -0.88 -1.94
N ILE A 516 -10.98 0.23 -1.34
CA ILE A 516 -9.83 0.99 -1.87
C ILE A 516 -8.57 0.12 -1.95
N MET A 517 -8.28 -0.72 -0.95
CA MET A 517 -7.15 -1.64 -1.00
C MET A 517 -7.22 -2.58 -2.20
N LEU A 518 -8.41 -3.09 -2.51
CA LEU A 518 -8.64 -3.98 -3.64
C LEU A 518 -8.34 -3.33 -5.00
N PHE A 519 -8.62 -2.03 -5.18
CA PHE A 519 -8.38 -1.32 -6.44
C PHE A 519 -7.01 -0.65 -6.51
N HIS A 520 -6.46 -0.22 -5.38
CA HIS A 520 -5.23 0.56 -5.31
C HIS A 520 -4.00 -0.28 -5.03
N ASP A 521 -4.06 -1.17 -4.03
CA ASP A 521 -2.89 -1.84 -3.47
C ASP A 521 -2.65 -3.24 -4.04
N PHE A 522 -3.72 -3.98 -4.33
CA PHE A 522 -3.66 -5.41 -4.69
C PHE A 522 -3.35 -5.65 -6.17
#